data_AF-A0A6M0G4G6-F1
#
_entry.id   AF-A0A6M0G4G6-F1
#
_cell.length_a   1.000
_cell.length_b   1.000
_cell.length_c   1.000
_cell.angle_alpha   90.00
_cell.angle_beta   90.00
_cell.angle_gamma   90.00
#
_symmetry.space_group_name_H-M   'P 1'
#
loop_
_entity.id
_entity.type
_entity.pdbx_description
1 polymer ?
#
loop_
_entity_poly.entity_id
_entity_poly.type
_entity_poly.pdbx_seq_one_letter_code
_entity_poly.pdbx_strand_id
1 'polypeptide(L)' 'MQILHLDLKLVQDNYVELRYFADNPHQYKPRKLPLEEIAELVKLAEQDYYVRLMKRKNQP' A
#
# COMPACT_ATOMS: atom_id res chain seq x y z
N MET A 1 21.00 -2.21 -6.07
CA MET A 1 19.62 -1.67 -6.02
C MET A 1 18.95 -2.23 -4.78
N GLN A 2 18.35 -1.38 -3.95
CA GLN A 2 17.64 -1.79 -2.73
C GLN A 2 16.14 -1.71 -3.00
N ILE A 3 15.42 -2.80 -2.77
CA ILE A 3 13.97 -2.86 -2.99
C ILE A 3 13.30 -2.47 -1.68
N LEU A 4 12.41 -1.48 -1.71
CA LEU A 4 11.58 -1.15 -0.56
C LEU A 4 10.31 -2.01 -0.60
N HIS A 5 10.15 -2.84 0.42
CA HIS A 5 8.95 -3.65 0.61
C HIS A 5 7.96 -2.92 1.51
N LEU A 6 6.70 -2.91 1.09
CA LEU A 6 5.56 -2.43 1.84
C LEU A 6 4.63 -3.63 2.10
N ASP A 7 4.37 -3.92 3.37
CA ASP A 7 3.49 -4.99 3.81
C ASP A 7 2.38 -4.43 4.69
N LEU A 8 1.16 -4.92 4.48
CA LEU A 8 -0.03 -4.53 5.21
C LEU A 8 -0.60 -5.78 5.88
N LYS A 9 -0.54 -5.81 7.22
CA LYS A 9 -1.08 -6.91 7.99
C LYS A 9 -2.31 -6.46 8.76
N LEU A 10 -3.46 -7.09 8.50
CA LEU A 10 -4.65 -6.89 9.30
C LEU A 10 -4.37 -7.31 10.75
N VAL A 11 -4.70 -6.44 11.70
CA VAL A 11 -4.65 -6.71 13.13
C VAL A 11 -6.05 -6.55 13.73
N GLN A 12 -6.18 -6.60 15.06
CA GLN A 12 -7.48 -6.51 15.73
C GLN A 12 -8.12 -5.12 15.61
N ASP A 13 -9.43 -5.06 15.90
CA ASP A 13 -10.20 -3.82 16.09
C ASP A 13 -10.22 -2.86 14.89
N ASN A 14 -10.25 -3.41 13.67
CA ASN A 14 -10.19 -2.64 12.42
C ASN A 14 -8.92 -1.80 12.28
N TYR A 15 -7.80 -2.26 12.82
CA TYR A 15 -6.50 -1.69 12.55
C TYR A 15 -5.70 -2.56 11.58
N VAL A 16 -4.78 -1.91 10.87
CA VAL A 16 -3.79 -2.54 10.02
C VAL A 16 -2.42 -2.09 10.49
N GLU A 17 -1.47 -3.02 10.51
CA GLU A 17 -0.06 -2.69 10.71
C GLU A 17 0.59 -2.52 9.34
N LEU A 18 1.00 -1.29 9.04
CA LEU A 18 1.86 -0.95 7.91
C LEU A 18 3.32 -1.20 8.29
N ARG A 19 4.01 -2.00 7.48
CA ARG A 19 5.40 -2.37 7.66
C ARG A 19 6.17 -1.98 6.41
N TYR A 20 7.28 -1.28 6.61
CA TYR A 20 8.21 -0.94 5.54
C TYR A 20 9.60 -1.43 5.90
N PHE A 21 10.23 -2.15 4.98
CA PHE A 21 11.56 -2.71 5.16
C PHE A 21 12.27 -2.83 3.82
N ALA A 22 13.60 -2.76 3.85
CA ALA A 22 14.42 -2.96 2.67
C ALA A 22 14.78 -4.45 2.50
N ASP A 23 15.63 -4.97 3.37
CA ASP A 23 16.23 -6.30 3.16
C ASP A 23 15.71 -7.35 4.14
N ASN A 24 15.29 -6.93 5.35
CA ASN A 24 14.88 -7.85 6.41
C ASN A 24 13.42 -7.57 6.86
N PRO A 25 12.48 -8.51 6.64
CA PRO A 25 11.08 -8.36 7.03
C PRO A 25 10.86 -8.33 8.55
N HIS A 26 11.87 -8.65 9.36
CA HIS A 26 11.83 -8.54 10.82
C HIS A 26 12.38 -7.21 11.34
N GLN A 27 13.07 -6.43 10.50
CA GLN A 27 13.59 -5.11 10.84
C GLN A 27 12.75 -4.03 10.18
N TYR A 28 11.58 -3.78 10.77
CA TYR A 28 10.67 -2.73 10.35
C TYR A 28 10.22 -1.91 11.56
N LYS A 29 9.80 -0.67 11.30
CA LYS A 29 9.10 0.13 12.31
C LYS A 29 7.59 -0.11 12.16
N PRO A 30 6.91 -0.66 13.18
CA PRO A 30 5.47 -0.89 13.09
C PRO A 30 4.73 0.45 13.11
N ARG A 31 3.82 0.64 12.16
CA ARG A 31 2.87 1.75 12.15
C ARG A 31 1.46 1.19 12.11
N LYS A 32 0.69 1.37 13.18
CA LYS A 32 -0.72 0.98 13.21
C LYS A 32 -1.55 2.12 12.64
N LEU A 33 -2.45 1.78 11.73
CA LEU A 33 -3.37 2.71 11.07
C LEU A 33 -4.78 2.12 11.13
N PRO A 34 -5.82 2.93 11.28
CA PRO A 34 -7.19 2.48 11.06
C PRO A 34 -7.34 1.90 9.65
N LEU A 35 -8.12 0.82 9.52
CA LEU A 35 -8.39 0.16 8.24
C LEU A 35 -9.03 1.12 7.23
N GLU A 36 -9.83 2.08 7.72
CA GLU A 36 -10.46 3.12 6.90
C GLU A 36 -9.42 4.03 6.22
N GLU A 37 -8.35 4.41 6.92
CA GLU A 37 -7.28 5.23 6.33
C GLU A 37 -6.53 4.47 5.22
N ILE A 38 -6.37 3.15 5.36
CA ILE A 38 -5.77 2.30 4.33
C ILE A 38 -6.70 2.16 3.12
N ALA A 39 -8.01 2.00 3.34
CA ALA A 39 -8.98 1.85 2.26
C ALA A 39 -9.00 3.08 1.32
N GLU A 40 -8.84 4.28 1.87
CA GLU A 40 -8.72 5.50 1.08
C GLU A 40 -7.42 5.53 0.25
N LEU A 41 -6.29 5.05 0.80
CA LEU A 41 -5.03 4.93 0.05
C LEU A 41 -5.12 3.94 -1.11
N VAL A 42 -5.83 2.82 -0.94
CA VAL A 42 -6.08 1.86 -2.01
C VAL A 42 -6.94 2.47 -3.11
N LYS A 43 -8.03 3.18 -2.76
CA LYS A 43 -8.87 3.89 -3.74
C LYS A 43 -8.07 4.90 -4.55
N LEU A 44 -7.20 5.68 -3.90
CA LEU A 44 -6.33 6.64 -4.57
C LEU A 44 -5.35 5.93 -5.52
N ALA A 45 -4.71 4.86 -5.06
CA ALA A 45 -3.80 4.07 -5.90
C ALA A 45 -4.53 3.44 -7.10
N GLU A 46 -5.74 2.93 -6.91
CA GLU A 46 -6.55 2.36 -7.99
C GLU A 46 -6.97 3.42 -9.00
N GLN A 47 -7.42 4.59 -8.54
CA GLN A 47 -7.72 5.72 -9.41
C GLN A 47 -6.48 6.16 -10.19
N ASP A 48 -5.35 6.39 -9.53
CA ASP A 48 -4.16 6.91 -10.19
C ASP A 48 -3.46 5.88 -11.08
N TYR A 49 -3.48 4.59 -10.71
CA TYR A 49 -2.78 3.54 -11.43
C TYR A 49 -3.64 2.90 -12.53
N TYR A 50 -4.87 2.46 -12.22
CA TYR A 50 -5.73 1.81 -13.21
C TYR A 50 -6.37 2.79 -14.19
N VAL A 51 -6.70 4.04 -13.80
CA VAL A 51 -7.20 5.03 -14.76
C VAL A 51 -6.09 5.48 -15.72
N ARG A 52 -4.84 5.61 -15.26
CA ARG A 52 -3.71 5.94 -16.17
C ARG A 52 -3.39 4.78 -17.12
N LEU A 53 -3.46 3.53 -16.67
CA LEU A 53 -3.27 2.36 -17.53
C LEU A 53 -4.40 2.20 -18.56
N MET A 54 -5.64 2.46 -18.17
CA MET A 54 -6.79 2.50 -19.09
C MET A 54 -6.65 3.63 -20.12
N LYS A 55 -6.22 4.82 -19.71
CA LYS A 55 -6.02 5.96 -20.64
C LYS A 55 -4.92 5.70 -21.67
N ARG A 56 -3.86 4.94 -21.35
CA ARG A 56 -2.83 4.55 -22.31
C ARG A 56 -3.29 3.53 -23.36
N LYS A 57 -4.30 2.70 -23.06
CA LYS A 57 -4.85 1.74 -24.03
C LYS A 57 -5.79 2.37 -25.06
N ASN A 58 -6.32 3.56 -24.78
CA ASN A 58 -7.30 4.26 -25.63
C ASN A 58 -6.74 5.54 -26.27
N GLN A 59 -5.42 5.69 -26.34
CA GLN A 59 -4.78 6.73 -27.14
C GLN A 59 -4.47 6.13 -28.52
N PRO A 60 -4.92 6.75 -29.63
CA PRO A 60 -4.65 6.24 -30.98
C PRO A 60 -3.16 6.27 -31.33
#